data_AF-A0A7C6MUE3-F1
#
_entry.id   AF-A0A7C6MUE3-F1
#
_cell.length_a   1.000
_cell.length_b   1.000
_cell.length_c   1.000
_cell.angle_alpha   90.00
_cell.angle_beta   90.00
_cell.angle_gamma   90.00
#
_symmetry.space_group_name_H-M   'P 1'
#
loop_
_entity.id
_entity.type
_entity.pdbx_description
1 polymer ?
#
loop_
_entity_poly.entity_id
_entity_poly.type
_entity_poly.pdbx_seq_one_letter_code
_entity_poly.pdbx_strand_id
1 'polypeptide(L)'
;MAVLHLVPNPYVRQVKRALFRENNSSPVMTISALIAHILKEGLISYKEDRILEEVTVWQVVQEQSENLRFFAPIAHYSGFIQELRWLFNQIDFGEEIYTEIPEEGQQELELLHTSYHQALQRQGLLDTPGQIRQALELTQKATYLPQIEQIELRGLGELTPLENEFLQSFAGERKLTRFWAEVGEPQIKVRMAKDPYSEVEMIGLEIRNLLEKGTSMDEIGLAFPNPTQYLPTIHSVFDKLGIPWHIPEVSLRNTPLGKSLLTLIAGELEGWHKQHLQLLTAPGWGFPFGLSLDELRLLRLAPPLKGLPQWRSYLGKEKAWDTLLQILTDLGQKIVTQPVKDYALWLGDLL
;
A
#
# COMPACT_ATOMS: atom_id res chain seq x y z
N MET A 1 -7.29 27.65 26.74
CA MET A 1 -7.59 26.21 26.78
C MET A 1 -6.87 25.58 25.61
N ALA A 2 -5.94 24.67 25.87
CA ALA A 2 -5.21 23.98 24.81
C ALA A 2 -6.01 22.74 24.39
N VAL A 3 -6.45 22.72 23.14
CA VAL A 3 -7.26 21.64 22.57
C VAL A 3 -6.41 20.83 21.61
N LEU A 4 -6.48 19.50 21.70
CA LEU A 4 -5.89 18.61 20.71
C LEU A 4 -6.94 18.22 19.68
N HIS A 5 -6.69 18.50 18.41
CA HIS A 5 -7.55 18.03 17.33
C HIS A 5 -6.98 16.76 16.71
N LEU A 6 -7.68 15.64 16.89
CA LEU A 6 -7.39 14.38 16.24
C LEU A 6 -8.26 14.22 14.99
N VAL A 7 -7.61 14.11 13.83
CA VAL A 7 -8.27 14.12 12.53
C VAL A 7 -7.69 13.05 11.60
N PRO A 8 -8.46 12.53 10.62
CA PRO A 8 -7.91 11.65 9.59
C PRO A 8 -6.81 12.34 8.77
N ASN A 9 -5.85 11.56 8.27
CA ASN A 9 -4.69 12.07 7.53
C ASN A 9 -5.04 13.05 6.39
N PRO A 10 -6.07 12.79 5.54
CA PRO A 10 -6.46 13.72 4.48
C PRO A 10 -6.84 15.12 4.99
N TYR A 11 -7.42 15.22 6.18
CA TYR A 11 -7.97 16.46 6.73
C TYR A 11 -6.97 17.27 7.57
N VAL A 12 -5.79 16.73 7.90
CA VAL A 12 -4.79 17.39 8.76
C VAL A 12 -4.43 18.78 8.23
N ARG A 13 -4.15 18.90 6.92
CA ARG A 13 -3.76 20.17 6.31
C ARG A 13 -4.90 21.18 6.28
N GLN A 14 -6.12 20.73 5.98
CA GLN A 14 -7.30 21.57 5.91
C GLN A 14 -7.64 22.14 7.29
N VAL A 15 -7.66 21.30 8.33
CA VAL A 15 -7.98 21.71 9.70
C VAL A 15 -6.90 22.64 10.26
N LYS A 16 -5.61 22.36 10.02
CA LYS A 16 -4.53 23.28 10.40
C LYS A 16 -4.70 24.68 9.79
N ARG A 17 -5.07 24.75 8.50
CA ARG A 17 -5.32 26.02 7.81
C ARG A 17 -6.54 26.76 8.38
N ALA A 18 -7.62 26.05 8.69
CA ALA A 18 -8.82 26.62 9.28
C ALA A 18 -8.51 27.24 10.65
N LEU A 19 -7.86 26.48 11.55
CA LEU A 19 -7.48 26.97 12.87
C LEU A 19 -6.51 28.15 12.81
N PHE A 20 -5.55 28.12 11.87
CA PHE A 20 -4.63 29.24 11.67
C PHE A 20 -5.36 30.53 11.27
N ARG A 21 -6.39 30.45 10.42
CA ARG A 21 -7.22 31.62 10.05
C ARG A 21 -8.00 32.20 11.23
N GLU A 22 -8.34 31.36 12.20
CA GLU A 22 -9.01 31.74 13.44
C GLU A 22 -8.04 32.20 14.55
N ASN A 23 -6.75 32.39 14.23
CA ASN A 23 -5.67 32.66 15.20
C ASN A 23 -5.59 31.61 16.33
N ASN A 24 -6.00 30.37 16.05
CA ASN A 24 -5.94 29.26 16.98
C ASN A 24 -4.70 28.39 16.71
N SER A 25 -3.78 28.32 17.67
CA SER A 25 -2.53 27.55 17.59
C SER A 25 -2.65 26.12 18.15
N SER A 26 -3.87 25.61 18.28
CA SER A 26 -4.13 24.27 18.82
C SER A 26 -3.47 23.17 17.97
N PRO A 27 -2.80 22.17 18.59
CA PRO A 27 -2.17 21.08 17.86
C PRO A 27 -3.18 20.23 17.09
N VAL A 28 -2.82 19.87 15.86
CA VAL A 28 -3.60 18.99 14.98
C VAL A 28 -2.73 17.82 14.54
N MET A 29 -3.18 16.59 14.80
CA MET A 29 -2.47 15.37 14.45
C MET A 29 -3.42 14.22 14.12
N THR A 30 -2.90 13.15 13.53
CA THR A 30 -3.62 11.88 13.38
C THR A 30 -3.43 11.03 14.64
N ILE A 31 -4.24 9.97 14.81
CA ILE A 31 -4.02 8.98 15.87
C ILE A 31 -2.62 8.35 15.71
N SER A 32 -2.23 7.96 14.49
CA SER A 32 -0.89 7.43 14.21
C SER A 32 0.25 8.39 14.59
N ALA A 33 0.09 9.69 14.33
CA ALA A 33 1.09 10.69 14.72
C ALA A 33 1.15 10.91 16.23
N LEU A 34 0.01 10.81 16.92
CA LEU A 34 -0.05 10.83 18.39
C LEU A 34 0.70 9.62 18.98
N ILE A 35 0.42 8.42 18.45
CA ILE A 35 1.08 7.18 18.85
C ILE A 35 2.59 7.29 18.66
N ALA A 36 3.04 7.68 17.45
CA ALA A 36 4.46 7.85 17.16
C ALA A 36 5.13 8.87 18.10
N HIS A 37 4.42 9.94 18.48
CA HIS A 37 4.91 10.92 19.45
C HIS A 37 5.09 10.31 20.85
N ILE A 38 4.10 9.55 21.33
CA ILE A 38 4.15 8.85 22.62
C ILE A 38 5.27 7.80 22.66
N LEU A 39 5.38 6.98 21.60
CA LEU A 39 6.45 5.97 21.49
C LEU A 39 7.84 6.62 21.51
N LYS A 40 7.99 7.75 20.80
CA LYS A 40 9.24 8.53 20.79
C LYS A 40 9.57 9.10 22.17
N GLU A 41 8.61 9.66 22.88
CA GLU A 41 8.81 10.15 24.25
C GLU A 41 9.08 9.01 25.24
N GLY A 42 8.49 7.84 25.03
CA GLY A 42 8.77 6.60 25.75
C GLY A 42 10.10 5.93 25.38
N LEU A 43 10.91 6.53 24.49
CA LEU A 43 12.20 6.01 24.00
C LEU A 43 12.11 4.61 23.37
N ILE A 44 10.96 4.27 22.79
CA ILE A 44 10.77 3.02 22.08
C ILE A 44 11.25 3.19 20.64
N SER A 45 12.31 2.46 20.28
CA SER A 45 12.80 2.37 18.91
C SER A 45 12.14 1.17 18.22
N TYR A 46 11.59 1.40 17.03
CA TYR A 46 10.94 0.36 16.25
C TYR A 46 11.13 0.59 14.75
N LYS A 47 10.95 -0.46 13.95
CA LYS A 47 11.00 -0.39 12.48
C LYS A 47 9.59 -0.63 11.92
N GLU A 48 9.14 0.28 11.06
CA GLU A 48 7.92 0.13 10.26
C GLU A 48 8.30 -0.35 8.85
N ASP A 49 7.81 -1.53 8.45
CA ASP A 49 8.08 -2.06 7.12
C ASP A 49 6.97 -3.00 6.66
N ARG A 50 6.00 -2.42 5.95
CA ARG A 50 4.82 -3.13 5.44
C ARG A 50 5.16 -4.31 4.53
N ILE A 51 6.27 -4.24 3.81
CA ILE A 51 6.69 -5.32 2.91
C ILE A 51 7.22 -6.47 3.76
N LEU A 52 8.05 -6.18 4.76
CA LEU A 52 8.54 -7.22 5.66
C LEU A 52 7.41 -7.82 6.50
N GLU A 53 6.42 -7.05 6.93
CA GLU A 53 5.21 -7.58 7.58
C GLU A 53 4.51 -8.61 6.68
N GLU A 54 4.30 -8.29 5.40
CA GLU A 54 3.67 -9.21 4.44
C GLU A 54 4.53 -10.46 4.18
N VAL A 55 5.84 -10.28 3.98
CA VAL A 55 6.79 -11.40 3.82
C VAL A 55 6.82 -12.28 5.07
N THR A 56 6.64 -11.70 6.26
CA THR A 56 6.62 -12.44 7.52
C THR A 56 5.42 -13.40 7.58
N VAL A 57 4.24 -12.98 7.10
CA VAL A 57 3.08 -13.90 7.00
C VAL A 57 3.39 -15.07 6.08
N TRP A 58 4.00 -14.81 4.92
CA TRP A 58 4.45 -15.87 4.00
C TRP A 58 5.42 -16.85 4.67
N GLN A 59 6.43 -16.33 5.36
CA GLN A 59 7.43 -17.13 6.07
C GLN A 59 6.78 -18.03 7.13
N VAL A 60 5.87 -17.47 7.93
CA VAL A 60 5.19 -18.19 9.00
C VAL A 60 4.35 -19.34 8.45
N VAL A 61 3.59 -19.11 7.38
CA VAL A 61 2.79 -20.17 6.74
C VAL A 61 3.70 -21.27 6.17
N GLN A 62 4.84 -20.90 5.59
CA GLN A 62 5.81 -21.87 5.09
C GLN A 62 6.50 -22.66 6.21
N GLU A 63 6.89 -22.01 7.30
CA GLU A 63 7.51 -22.65 8.47
C GLU A 63 6.54 -23.61 9.18
N GLN A 64 5.26 -23.27 9.22
CA GLN A 64 4.23 -24.07 9.87
C GLN A 64 3.54 -25.06 8.93
N SER A 65 3.96 -25.19 7.66
CA SER A 65 3.24 -25.97 6.65
C SER A 65 3.03 -27.44 7.05
N GLU A 66 3.96 -28.02 7.80
CA GLU A 66 3.88 -29.41 8.30
C GLU A 66 2.90 -29.58 9.48
N ASN A 67 2.59 -28.48 10.18
CA ASN A 67 1.69 -28.45 11.33
C ASN A 67 0.26 -28.07 10.95
N LEU A 68 0.04 -27.55 9.74
CA LEU A 68 -1.28 -27.24 9.22
C LEU A 68 -1.98 -28.50 8.71
N ARG A 69 -3.26 -28.66 9.04
CA ARG A 69 -4.16 -29.74 8.60
C ARG A 69 -5.44 -29.17 8.02
N PHE A 70 -6.05 -28.22 8.72
CA PHE A 70 -7.26 -27.51 8.31
C PHE A 70 -6.97 -26.55 7.15
N PHE A 71 -5.96 -25.70 7.28
CA PHE A 71 -5.58 -24.74 6.24
C PHE A 71 -4.64 -25.30 5.17
N ALA A 72 -4.09 -26.50 5.36
CA ALA A 72 -3.17 -27.13 4.43
C ALA A 72 -3.62 -27.12 2.95
N PRO A 73 -4.90 -27.37 2.61
CA PRO A 73 -5.34 -27.38 1.21
C PRO A 73 -5.30 -26.01 0.51
N ILE A 74 -5.26 -24.92 1.29
CA ILE A 74 -5.30 -23.54 0.78
C ILE A 74 -4.03 -22.74 1.07
N ALA A 75 -3.12 -23.27 1.89
CA ALA A 75 -1.92 -22.59 2.37
C ALA A 75 -0.97 -22.11 1.26
N HIS A 76 -0.97 -22.76 0.09
CA HIS A 76 -0.09 -22.39 -1.04
C HIS A 76 -0.63 -21.24 -1.90
N TYR A 77 -1.88 -20.79 -1.72
CA TYR A 77 -2.45 -19.70 -2.51
C TYR A 77 -2.09 -18.34 -1.94
N SER A 78 -1.65 -17.41 -2.79
CA SER A 78 -1.35 -16.03 -2.36
C SER A 78 -2.56 -15.29 -1.78
N GLY A 79 -3.77 -15.64 -2.23
CA GLY A 79 -5.01 -15.09 -1.69
C GLY A 79 -5.20 -15.46 -0.21
N PHE A 80 -4.84 -16.68 0.18
CA PHE A 80 -4.91 -17.11 1.58
C PHE A 80 -3.98 -16.27 2.47
N ILE A 81 -2.78 -15.92 1.99
CA ILE A 81 -1.86 -15.06 2.73
C ILE A 81 -2.42 -13.64 2.92
N GLN A 82 -3.10 -13.10 1.91
CA GLN A 82 -3.77 -11.80 2.00
C GLN A 82 -4.90 -11.83 3.03
N GLU A 83 -5.71 -12.90 3.02
CA GLU A 83 -6.78 -13.09 4.00
C GLU A 83 -6.24 -13.28 5.42
N LEU A 84 -5.18 -14.07 5.62
CA LEU A 84 -4.53 -14.23 6.92
C LEU A 84 -4.03 -12.90 7.48
N ARG A 85 -3.39 -12.08 6.64
CA ARG A 85 -2.94 -10.75 7.05
C ARG A 85 -4.10 -9.87 7.47
N TRP A 86 -5.22 -9.92 6.74
CA TRP A 86 -6.42 -9.19 7.14
C TRP A 86 -6.95 -9.70 8.49
N LEU A 87 -7.09 -11.02 8.66
CA LEU A 87 -7.52 -11.67 9.90
C LEU A 87 -6.64 -11.31 11.09
N PHE A 88 -5.31 -11.36 10.95
CA PHE A 88 -4.38 -11.00 12.01
C PHE A 88 -4.57 -9.56 12.46
N ASN A 89 -4.70 -8.62 11.51
CA ASN A 89 -4.96 -7.23 11.86
C ASN A 89 -6.26 -7.09 12.65
N GLN A 90 -7.34 -7.73 12.20
CA GLN A 90 -8.63 -7.65 12.88
C GLN A 90 -8.58 -8.26 14.30
N ILE A 91 -7.92 -9.41 14.48
CA ILE A 91 -7.67 -9.99 15.81
C ILE A 91 -6.88 -9.01 16.68
N ASP A 92 -5.83 -8.42 16.11
CA ASP A 92 -4.93 -7.53 16.82
C ASP A 92 -5.58 -6.20 17.21
N PHE A 93 -6.54 -5.72 16.43
CA PHE A 93 -7.40 -4.58 16.76
C PHE A 93 -8.50 -4.91 17.78
N GLY A 94 -8.66 -6.19 18.16
CA GLY A 94 -9.61 -6.66 19.16
C GLY A 94 -10.99 -6.99 18.62
N GLU A 95 -11.12 -7.27 17.32
CA GLU A 95 -12.39 -7.73 16.73
C GLU A 95 -12.69 -9.20 17.06
N GLU A 96 -13.96 -9.53 17.28
CA GLU A 96 -14.42 -10.88 17.63
C GLU A 96 -14.64 -11.75 16.38
N ILE A 97 -13.58 -12.38 15.88
CA ILE A 97 -13.64 -13.16 14.61
C ILE A 97 -13.72 -14.67 14.84
N TYR A 98 -13.22 -15.16 15.97
CA TYR A 98 -13.12 -16.60 16.23
C TYR A 98 -14.50 -17.30 16.24
N THR A 99 -15.58 -16.58 16.52
CA THR A 99 -16.95 -17.10 16.57
C THR A 99 -17.45 -17.67 15.24
N GLU A 100 -16.88 -17.24 14.12
CA GLU A 100 -17.28 -17.67 12.77
C GLU A 100 -16.44 -18.84 12.22
N ILE A 101 -15.35 -19.21 12.93
CA ILE A 101 -14.37 -20.19 12.46
C ILE A 101 -14.56 -21.53 13.21
N PRO A 102 -14.53 -22.69 12.52
CA PRO A 102 -14.53 -23.99 13.17
C PRO A 102 -13.37 -24.17 14.16
N GLU A 103 -13.56 -24.90 15.25
CA GLU A 103 -12.57 -25.07 16.33
C GLU A 103 -11.19 -25.53 15.83
N GLU A 104 -11.16 -26.45 14.86
CA GLU A 104 -9.93 -26.95 14.24
C GLU A 104 -9.17 -25.84 13.49
N GLY A 105 -9.89 -24.93 12.84
CA GLY A 105 -9.32 -23.75 12.19
C GLY A 105 -8.89 -22.67 13.18
N GLN A 106 -9.57 -22.54 14.33
CA GLN A 106 -9.19 -21.58 15.37
C GLN A 106 -7.81 -21.93 15.95
N GLN A 107 -7.55 -23.21 16.24
CA GLN A 107 -6.26 -23.67 16.77
C GLN A 107 -5.10 -23.40 15.80
N GLU A 108 -5.29 -23.67 14.50
CA GLU A 108 -4.28 -23.37 13.49
C GLU A 108 -4.09 -21.86 13.28
N LEU A 109 -5.17 -21.08 13.36
CA LEU A 109 -5.09 -19.63 13.26
C LEU A 109 -4.32 -19.02 14.44
N GLU A 110 -4.56 -19.50 15.66
CA GLU A 110 -3.84 -19.08 16.86
C GLU A 110 -2.35 -19.45 16.78
N LEU A 111 -2.04 -20.65 16.27
CA LEU A 111 -0.66 -21.09 16.02
C LEU A 111 0.06 -20.16 15.04
N LEU A 112 -0.59 -19.83 13.91
CA LEU A 112 -0.04 -18.93 12.90
C LEU A 112 0.09 -17.50 13.43
N HIS A 113 -0.91 -16.99 14.16
CA HIS A 113 -0.90 -15.64 14.76
C HIS A 113 0.21 -15.50 15.80
N THR A 114 0.38 -16.49 16.68
CA THR A 114 1.47 -16.52 17.65
C THR A 114 2.83 -16.54 16.97
N SER A 115 2.98 -17.37 15.94
CA SER A 115 4.22 -17.48 15.16
C SER A 115 4.54 -16.17 14.42
N TYR A 116 3.52 -15.49 13.90
CA TYR A 116 3.64 -14.18 13.28
C TYR A 116 4.19 -13.12 14.24
N HIS A 117 3.62 -13.00 15.44
CA HIS A 117 4.13 -12.04 16.43
C HIS A 117 5.55 -12.35 16.89
N GLN A 118 5.89 -13.63 17.06
CA GLN A 118 7.28 -14.03 17.35
C GLN A 118 8.23 -13.65 16.21
N ALA A 119 7.82 -13.83 14.96
CA ALA A 119 8.64 -13.48 13.81
C ALA A 119 8.84 -11.96 13.68
N LEU A 120 7.79 -11.14 13.88
CA LEU A 120 7.91 -9.69 13.94
C LEU A 120 8.90 -9.25 15.03
N GLN A 121 8.79 -9.82 16.22
CA GLN A 121 9.66 -9.49 17.34
C GLN A 121 11.14 -9.82 17.04
N ARG A 122 11.42 -10.98 16.43
CA ARG A 122 12.79 -11.36 16.02
C ARG A 122 13.38 -10.39 14.99
N GLN A 123 12.55 -9.81 14.13
CA GLN A 123 12.96 -8.83 13.12
C GLN A 123 12.98 -7.39 13.64
N GLY A 124 12.54 -7.14 14.88
CA GLY A 124 12.44 -5.80 15.46
C GLY A 124 11.38 -4.93 14.79
N LEU A 125 10.38 -5.56 14.15
CA LEU A 125 9.27 -4.89 13.49
C LEU A 125 8.15 -4.61 14.49
N LEU A 126 7.47 -3.49 14.30
CA LEU A 126 6.28 -3.15 15.06
C LEU A 126 5.19 -2.70 14.09
N ASP A 127 4.20 -3.58 13.91
CA ASP A 127 3.04 -3.33 13.07
C ASP A 127 2.11 -2.28 13.70
N THR A 128 1.07 -1.88 12.97
CA THR A 128 0.19 -0.79 13.40
C THR A 128 -0.53 -1.11 14.73
N PRO A 129 -1.12 -2.31 14.92
CA PRO A 129 -1.70 -2.68 16.21
C PRO A 129 -0.65 -2.78 17.33
N GLY A 130 0.54 -3.30 17.05
CA GLY A 130 1.65 -3.36 18.00
C GLY A 130 2.08 -1.97 18.49
N GLN A 131 2.11 -0.97 17.60
CA GLN A 131 2.38 0.42 17.97
C GLN A 131 1.33 0.98 18.92
N ILE A 132 0.04 0.71 18.66
CA ILE A 132 -1.05 1.17 19.52
C ILE A 132 -0.96 0.51 20.89
N ARG A 133 -0.71 -0.81 20.96
CA ARG A 133 -0.57 -1.54 22.22
C ARG A 133 0.59 -1.00 23.08
N GLN A 134 1.75 -0.76 22.47
CA GLN A 134 2.88 -0.18 23.20
C GLN A 134 2.60 1.25 23.67
N ALA A 135 1.94 2.06 22.84
CA ALA A 135 1.55 3.41 23.25
C ALA A 135 0.50 3.38 24.37
N LEU A 136 -0.45 2.44 24.34
CA LEU A 136 -1.44 2.22 25.39
C LEU A 136 -0.78 1.84 26.72
N GLU A 137 0.20 0.93 26.71
CA GLU A 137 0.96 0.58 27.92
C GLU A 137 1.72 1.77 28.51
N LEU A 138 2.19 2.69 27.67
CA LEU A 138 2.85 3.92 28.10
C LEU A 138 1.84 4.90 28.71
N THR A 139 0.69 5.12 28.07
CA THR A 139 -0.34 6.06 28.56
C THR A 139 -0.97 5.61 29.87
N GLN A 140 -0.97 4.30 30.16
CA GLN A 140 -1.37 3.78 31.47
C GLN A 140 -0.40 4.14 32.60
N LYS A 141 0.88 4.41 32.28
CA LYS A 141 1.94 4.69 33.26
C LYS A 141 2.22 6.18 33.44
N ALA A 142 2.00 6.98 32.41
CA ALA A 142 2.33 8.40 32.41
C ALA A 142 1.35 9.24 31.59
N THR A 143 1.21 10.51 31.98
CA THR A 143 0.43 11.49 31.22
C THR A 143 1.28 12.13 30.14
N TYR A 144 0.87 11.95 28.89
CA TYR A 144 1.50 12.56 27.72
C TYR A 144 0.73 13.82 27.29
N LEU A 145 1.47 14.84 26.84
CA LEU A 145 0.95 16.16 26.49
C LEU A 145 0.14 16.81 27.64
N PRO A 146 0.74 17.04 28.82
CA PRO A 146 0.03 17.54 30.01
C PRO A 146 -0.57 18.93 29.83
N GLN A 147 -0.07 19.72 28.87
CA GLN A 147 -0.59 21.03 28.53
C GLN A 147 -1.99 21.00 27.90
N ILE A 148 -2.46 19.83 27.44
CA ILE A 148 -3.73 19.67 26.70
C ILE A 148 -4.85 19.37 27.69
N GLU A 149 -5.89 20.21 27.68
CA GLU A 149 -7.03 20.13 28.59
C GLU A 149 -8.24 19.42 27.96
N GLN A 150 -8.37 19.48 26.64
CA GLN A 150 -9.47 18.89 25.89
C GLN A 150 -8.97 18.21 24.61
N ILE A 151 -9.62 17.11 24.24
CA ILE A 151 -9.34 16.34 23.02
C ILE A 151 -10.59 16.34 22.15
N GLU A 152 -10.44 16.77 20.91
CA GLU A 152 -11.49 16.79 19.89
C GLU A 152 -11.21 15.78 18.79
N LEU A 153 -12.11 14.81 18.64
CA LEU A 153 -12.11 13.84 17.56
C LEU A 153 -12.93 14.41 16.41
N ARG A 154 -12.31 14.83 15.29
CA ARG A 154 -13.02 15.43 14.15
C ARG A 154 -12.99 14.52 12.93
N GLY A 155 -14.16 14.07 12.48
CA GLY A 155 -14.30 13.25 11.28
C GLY A 155 -13.60 11.90 11.33
N LEU A 156 -13.26 11.42 12.53
CA LEU A 156 -12.83 10.04 12.74
C LEU A 156 -14.07 9.16 12.61
N GLY A 157 -14.00 8.13 11.76
CA GLY A 157 -15.07 7.16 11.56
C GLY A 157 -15.29 6.28 12.78
N GLU A 158 -15.77 5.06 12.54
CA GLU A 158 -15.79 4.04 13.60
C GLU A 158 -14.36 3.66 13.95
N LEU A 159 -14.01 3.84 15.22
CA LEU A 159 -12.72 3.48 15.76
C LEU A 159 -12.73 2.00 16.14
N THR A 160 -11.62 1.32 15.90
CA THR A 160 -11.43 -0.07 16.34
C THR A 160 -11.49 -0.17 17.87
N PRO A 161 -11.75 -1.37 18.45
CA PRO A 161 -11.73 -1.57 19.90
C PRO A 161 -10.42 -1.10 20.54
N LEU A 162 -9.28 -1.48 19.94
CA LEU A 162 -7.96 -1.09 20.42
C LEU A 162 -7.71 0.43 20.33
N GLU A 163 -8.13 1.10 19.24
CA GLU A 163 -8.01 2.56 19.14
C GLU A 163 -8.88 3.29 20.17
N ASN A 164 -10.09 2.79 20.44
CA ASN A 164 -10.94 3.34 21.49
C ASN A 164 -10.31 3.19 22.88
N GLU A 165 -9.77 2.01 23.18
CA GLU A 165 -9.08 1.75 24.45
C GLU A 165 -7.88 2.68 24.62
N PHE A 166 -7.05 2.80 23.58
CA PHE A 166 -5.93 3.74 23.53
C PHE A 166 -6.38 5.19 23.77
N LEU A 167 -7.40 5.68 23.06
CA LEU A 167 -7.86 7.05 23.22
C LEU A 167 -8.48 7.32 24.59
N GLN A 168 -9.16 6.34 25.19
CA GLN A 168 -9.68 6.46 26.55
C GLN A 168 -8.54 6.51 27.58
N SER A 169 -7.56 5.62 27.46
CA SER A 169 -6.36 5.63 28.31
C SER A 169 -5.56 6.92 28.16
N PHE A 170 -5.36 7.37 26.92
CA PHE A 170 -4.70 8.64 26.65
C PHE A 170 -5.49 9.81 27.22
N ALA A 171 -6.80 9.89 27.00
CA ALA A 171 -7.61 10.99 27.52
C ALA A 171 -7.55 11.07 29.05
N GLY A 172 -7.64 9.95 29.75
CA GLY A 172 -7.71 9.93 31.21
C GLY A 172 -8.92 10.73 31.70
N GLU A 173 -8.68 11.75 32.53
CA GLU A 173 -9.73 12.67 33.01
C GLU A 173 -10.04 13.83 32.05
N ARG A 174 -9.28 13.96 30.95
CA ARG A 174 -9.46 15.05 29.98
C ARG A 174 -10.76 14.87 29.22
N LYS A 175 -11.40 16.00 28.89
CA LYS A 175 -12.66 15.98 28.15
C LYS A 175 -12.42 15.50 26.72
N LEU A 176 -13.05 14.38 26.35
CA LEU A 176 -13.06 13.85 24.99
C LEU A 176 -14.37 14.21 24.30
N THR A 177 -14.31 14.98 23.22
CA THR A 177 -15.49 15.41 22.44
C THR A 177 -15.39 14.95 21.00
N ARG A 178 -16.45 14.33 20.49
CA ARG A 178 -16.58 13.98 19.07
C ARG A 178 -17.27 15.13 18.35
N PHE A 179 -16.64 15.62 17.28
CA PHE A 179 -17.16 16.69 16.46
C PHE A 179 -17.37 16.17 15.03
N TRP A 180 -18.61 16.25 14.59
CA TRP A 180 -19.00 16.04 13.20
C TRP A 180 -19.32 17.40 12.60
N ALA A 181 -18.91 17.64 11.36
CA ALA A 181 -19.31 18.85 10.66
C ALA A 181 -20.83 18.87 10.54
N GLU A 182 -21.45 20.01 10.87
CA GLU A 182 -22.87 20.22 10.60
C GLU A 182 -23.06 20.27 9.08
N VAL A 183 -23.65 19.19 8.53
CA VAL A 183 -24.03 19.16 7.11
C VAL A 183 -25.42 19.76 7.02
N GLY A 184 -25.58 20.80 6.19
CA GLY A 184 -26.91 21.35 5.87
C GLY A 184 -27.80 20.30 5.19
N GLU A 185 -29.08 20.62 4.96
CA GLU A 185 -30.00 19.67 4.33
C GLU A 185 -29.42 19.13 3.00
N PRO A 186 -29.22 17.81 2.88
CA PRO A 186 -28.56 17.24 1.70
C PRO A 186 -29.47 17.35 0.48
N GLN A 187 -29.00 18.03 -0.56
CA GLN A 187 -29.68 18.05 -1.86
C GLN A 187 -29.27 16.82 -2.67
N ILE A 188 -30.09 15.78 -2.62
CA ILE A 188 -29.84 14.54 -3.34
C ILE A 188 -30.44 14.64 -4.75
N LYS A 189 -29.61 14.43 -5.78
CA LYS A 189 -30.05 14.34 -7.18
C LYS A 189 -29.59 13.01 -7.76
N VAL A 190 -30.52 12.29 -8.36
CA VAL A 190 -30.23 11.05 -9.08
C VAL A 190 -30.38 11.32 -10.57
N ARG A 191 -29.37 10.94 -11.36
CA ARG A 191 -29.38 11.03 -12.81
C ARG A 191 -29.01 9.69 -13.42
N MET A 192 -29.50 9.42 -14.62
CA MET A 192 -29.21 8.20 -15.37
C MET A 192 -28.43 8.55 -16.62
N ALA A 193 -27.30 7.87 -16.84
CA ALA A 193 -26.51 7.94 -18.06
C ALA A 193 -26.68 6.66 -18.89
N LYS A 194 -26.43 6.74 -20.20
CA LYS A 194 -26.59 5.60 -21.12
C LYS A 194 -25.43 4.60 -21.04
N ASP A 195 -24.25 5.11 -20.74
CA ASP A 195 -22.98 4.37 -20.72
C ASP A 195 -21.98 5.09 -19.80
N PRO A 196 -20.88 4.43 -19.40
CA PRO A 196 -19.89 5.02 -18.49
C PRO A 196 -19.21 6.29 -19.03
N TYR A 197 -19.06 6.45 -20.35
CA TYR A 197 -18.48 7.68 -20.92
C TYR A 197 -19.46 8.84 -20.76
N SER A 198 -20.72 8.64 -21.11
CA SER A 198 -21.79 9.63 -20.92
C SER A 198 -21.98 9.99 -19.44
N GLU A 199 -21.78 9.04 -18.53
CA GLU A 199 -21.84 9.26 -17.08
C GLU A 199 -20.75 10.25 -16.62
N VAL A 200 -19.50 9.98 -16.99
CA VAL A 200 -18.36 10.82 -16.64
C VAL A 200 -18.47 12.20 -17.30
N GLU A 201 -18.97 12.29 -18.53
CA GLU A 201 -19.25 13.56 -19.19
C GLU A 201 -20.31 14.38 -18.44
N MET A 202 -21.41 13.75 -18.03
CA MET A 202 -22.46 14.41 -17.24
C MET A 202 -21.93 14.92 -15.90
N ILE A 203 -21.09 14.13 -15.23
CA ILE A 203 -20.39 14.50 -14.00
C ILE A 203 -19.48 15.71 -14.25
N GLY A 204 -18.63 15.66 -15.28
CA GLY A 204 -17.71 16.73 -15.63
C GLY A 204 -18.42 18.04 -15.95
N LEU A 205 -19.54 17.99 -16.67
CA LEU A 205 -20.37 19.18 -16.93
C LEU A 205 -20.93 19.78 -15.64
N GLU A 206 -21.39 18.96 -14.70
CA GLU A 206 -21.90 19.45 -13.41
C GLU A 206 -20.79 20.06 -12.56
N ILE A 207 -19.60 19.44 -12.52
CA ILE A 207 -18.42 20.01 -11.83
C ILE A 207 -18.09 21.39 -12.39
N ARG A 208 -18.04 21.54 -13.72
CA ARG A 208 -17.76 22.83 -14.34
C ARG A 208 -18.82 23.87 -13.97
N ASN A 209 -20.09 23.50 -13.96
CA ASN A 209 -21.17 24.39 -13.50
C ASN A 209 -21.00 24.81 -12.03
N LEU A 210 -20.47 23.94 -11.16
CA LEU A 210 -20.16 24.28 -9.76
C LEU A 210 -18.96 25.22 -9.66
N LEU A 211 -17.90 24.95 -10.44
CA LEU A 211 -16.72 25.82 -10.51
C LEU A 211 -17.08 27.22 -11.04
N GLU A 212 -17.93 27.32 -12.06
CA GLU A 212 -18.45 28.58 -12.60
C GLU A 212 -19.29 29.36 -11.57
N LYS A 213 -19.94 28.67 -10.63
CA LYS A 213 -20.67 29.27 -9.51
C LYS A 213 -19.77 29.68 -8.34
N GLY A 214 -18.46 29.45 -8.44
CA GLY A 214 -17.47 29.80 -7.43
C GLY A 214 -17.28 28.76 -6.33
N THR A 215 -17.82 27.55 -6.48
CA THR A 215 -17.54 26.43 -5.55
C THR A 215 -16.06 26.06 -5.63
N SER A 216 -15.41 25.88 -4.47
CA SER A 216 -14.00 25.48 -4.44
C SER A 216 -13.84 24.02 -4.85
N MET A 217 -12.74 23.67 -5.54
CA MET A 217 -12.45 22.27 -5.88
C MET A 217 -12.33 21.37 -4.63
N ASP A 218 -11.85 21.93 -3.52
CA ASP A 218 -11.70 21.20 -2.25
C ASP A 218 -13.06 20.76 -1.65
N GLU A 219 -14.18 21.31 -2.14
CA GLU A 219 -15.54 20.98 -1.72
C GLU A 219 -16.22 19.95 -2.65
N ILE A 220 -15.55 19.57 -3.76
CA ILE A 220 -16.08 18.65 -4.76
C ILE A 220 -15.38 17.30 -4.62
N GLY A 221 -16.11 16.30 -4.13
CA GLY A 221 -15.66 14.91 -4.05
C GLY A 221 -16.25 14.05 -5.17
N LEU A 222 -15.42 13.16 -5.73
CA LEU A 222 -15.84 12.14 -6.69
C LEU A 222 -15.55 10.77 -6.13
N ALA A 223 -16.57 9.91 -6.08
CA ALA A 223 -16.45 8.54 -5.62
C ALA A 223 -16.98 7.59 -6.69
N PHE A 224 -16.17 6.59 -7.04
CA PHE A 224 -16.54 5.49 -7.92
C PHE A 224 -16.36 4.18 -7.15
N PRO A 225 -17.25 3.19 -7.32
CA PRO A 225 -17.07 1.88 -6.71
C PRO A 225 -15.76 1.19 -7.12
N ASN A 226 -15.37 1.34 -8.39
CA ASN A 226 -14.08 0.89 -8.91
C ASN A 226 -13.42 2.02 -9.71
N PRO A 227 -12.61 2.88 -9.06
CA PRO A 227 -11.98 4.02 -9.71
C PRO A 227 -11.12 3.60 -10.92
N THR A 228 -10.39 2.49 -10.81
CA THR A 228 -9.45 2.00 -11.83
C THR A 228 -10.12 1.79 -13.19
N GLN A 229 -11.36 1.31 -13.19
CA GLN A 229 -12.12 1.09 -14.43
C GLN A 229 -12.54 2.40 -15.11
N TYR A 230 -12.79 3.45 -14.32
CA TYR A 230 -13.25 4.74 -14.80
C TYR A 230 -12.10 5.70 -15.15
N LEU A 231 -10.88 5.49 -14.64
CA LEU A 231 -9.72 6.38 -14.86
C LEU A 231 -9.45 6.72 -16.34
N PRO A 232 -9.44 5.78 -17.30
CA PRO A 232 -9.20 6.11 -18.70
C PRO A 232 -10.27 7.07 -19.28
N THR A 233 -11.53 6.87 -18.87
CA THR A 233 -12.66 7.71 -19.27
C THR A 233 -12.57 9.08 -18.61
N ILE A 234 -12.29 9.13 -17.30
CA ILE A 234 -12.11 10.37 -16.53
C ILE A 234 -11.00 11.22 -17.15
N HIS A 235 -9.84 10.63 -17.44
CA HIS A 235 -8.73 11.34 -18.08
C HIS A 235 -9.15 11.97 -19.42
N SER A 236 -9.77 11.18 -20.31
CA SER A 236 -10.21 11.67 -21.62
C SER A 236 -11.23 12.80 -21.52
N VAL A 237 -12.20 12.68 -20.60
CA VAL A 237 -13.29 13.65 -20.46
C VAL A 237 -12.83 14.91 -19.72
N PHE A 238 -12.10 14.78 -18.62
CA PHE A 238 -11.68 15.92 -17.80
C PHE A 238 -10.65 16.77 -18.54
N ASP A 239 -9.76 16.17 -19.32
CA ASP A 239 -8.85 16.90 -20.21
C ASP A 239 -9.62 17.72 -21.25
N LYS A 240 -10.64 17.12 -21.89
CA LYS A 240 -11.50 17.82 -22.86
C LYS A 240 -12.28 18.97 -22.23
N LEU A 241 -12.73 18.79 -20.99
CA LEU A 241 -13.51 19.79 -20.25
C LEU A 241 -12.64 20.81 -19.50
N GLY A 242 -11.31 20.62 -19.49
CA GLY A 242 -10.36 21.50 -18.79
C GLY A 242 -10.50 21.47 -17.28
N ILE A 243 -10.97 20.36 -16.70
CA ILE A 243 -11.17 20.21 -15.26
C ILE A 243 -9.83 19.81 -14.62
N PRO A 244 -9.24 20.65 -13.75
CA PRO A 244 -8.02 20.28 -13.04
C PRO A 244 -8.32 19.19 -12.00
N TRP A 245 -7.61 18.08 -12.07
CA TRP A 245 -7.75 16.97 -11.12
C TRP A 245 -6.40 16.30 -10.86
N HIS A 246 -6.29 15.61 -9.74
CA HIS A 246 -5.08 14.87 -9.37
C HIS A 246 -5.18 13.44 -9.90
N ILE A 247 -4.33 13.12 -10.87
CA ILE A 247 -4.21 11.77 -11.42
C ILE A 247 -3.63 10.86 -10.31
N PRO A 248 -4.24 9.70 -10.00
CA PRO A 248 -3.68 8.75 -9.06
C PRO A 248 -2.27 8.32 -9.47
N GLU A 249 -1.43 8.02 -8.48
CA GLU A 249 -0.08 7.55 -8.74
C GLU A 249 -0.08 6.27 -9.58
N VAL A 250 0.77 6.24 -10.61
CA VAL A 250 0.92 5.06 -11.46
C VAL A 250 1.69 4.00 -10.68
N SER A 251 1.13 2.79 -10.59
CA SER A 251 1.82 1.65 -9.98
C SER A 251 3.23 1.48 -10.55
N LEU A 252 4.22 1.27 -9.69
CA LEU A 252 5.61 1.02 -10.09
C LEU A 252 5.71 -0.14 -11.10
N ARG A 253 4.86 -1.16 -10.99
CA ARG A 253 4.74 -2.26 -11.95
C ARG A 253 4.48 -1.80 -13.39
N ASN A 254 3.80 -0.67 -13.57
CA ASN A 254 3.44 -0.14 -14.88
C ASN A 254 4.49 0.81 -15.46
N THR A 255 5.49 1.20 -14.66
CA THR A 255 6.64 1.99 -15.11
C THR A 255 7.59 1.13 -15.97
N PRO A 256 8.41 1.74 -16.84
CA PRO A 256 9.41 1.01 -17.61
C PRO A 256 10.37 0.18 -16.73
N LEU A 257 10.80 0.75 -15.60
CA LEU A 257 11.68 0.07 -14.64
C LEU A 257 10.99 -1.15 -14.03
N GLY A 258 9.77 -0.99 -13.52
CA GLY A 258 9.04 -2.10 -12.90
C GLY A 258 8.73 -3.22 -13.89
N LYS A 259 8.34 -2.89 -15.12
CA LYS A 259 8.15 -3.89 -16.20
C LYS A 259 9.43 -4.61 -16.55
N SER A 260 10.54 -3.89 -16.65
CA SER A 260 11.85 -4.47 -16.93
C SER A 260 12.26 -5.46 -15.84
N LEU A 261 12.18 -5.05 -14.57
CA LEU A 261 12.52 -5.90 -13.43
C LEU A 261 11.62 -7.16 -13.36
N LEU A 262 10.31 -7.01 -13.53
CA LEU A 262 9.40 -8.16 -13.54
C LEU A 262 9.67 -9.11 -14.71
N THR A 263 10.03 -8.56 -15.88
CA THR A 263 10.39 -9.38 -17.04
C THR A 263 11.71 -10.13 -16.82
N LEU A 264 12.67 -9.54 -16.10
CA LEU A 264 13.89 -10.23 -15.68
C LEU A 264 13.56 -11.44 -14.80
N ILE A 265 12.77 -11.22 -13.74
CA ILE A 265 12.40 -12.27 -12.78
C ILE A 265 11.60 -13.38 -13.47
N ALA A 266 10.59 -13.01 -14.27
CA ALA A 266 9.78 -13.98 -15.02
C ALA A 266 10.63 -14.78 -16.03
N GLY A 267 11.55 -14.10 -16.74
CA GLY A 267 12.46 -14.73 -17.66
C GLY A 267 13.35 -15.78 -17.01
N GLU A 268 13.78 -15.52 -15.77
CA GLU A 268 14.61 -16.44 -15.02
C GLU A 268 13.82 -17.64 -14.47
N LEU A 269 12.60 -17.43 -13.98
CA LEU A 269 11.74 -18.49 -13.44
C LEU A 269 11.17 -19.42 -14.52
N GLU A 270 10.72 -18.87 -15.64
CA GLU A 270 10.05 -19.64 -16.71
C GLU A 270 11.02 -20.22 -17.75
N GLY A 271 12.25 -19.70 -17.77
CA GLY A 271 13.28 -20.01 -18.76
C GLY A 271 13.12 -19.15 -20.02
N TRP A 272 13.86 -18.05 -20.08
CA TRP A 272 14.02 -17.07 -21.16
C TRP A 272 13.40 -17.44 -22.52
N HIS A 273 12.26 -16.81 -22.82
CA HIS A 273 11.53 -16.93 -24.08
C HIS A 273 11.68 -15.67 -24.95
N LYS A 274 11.29 -15.79 -26.22
CA LYS A 274 11.32 -14.69 -27.20
C LYS A 274 10.57 -13.45 -26.71
N GLN A 275 9.42 -13.65 -26.08
CA GLN A 275 8.59 -12.56 -25.53
C GLN A 275 9.32 -11.78 -24.44
N HIS A 276 10.07 -12.46 -23.56
CA HIS A 276 10.82 -11.81 -22.48
C HIS A 276 11.91 -10.89 -23.04
N LEU A 277 12.66 -11.37 -24.02
CA LEU A 277 13.67 -10.55 -24.70
C LEU A 277 13.05 -9.37 -25.44
N GLN A 278 11.91 -9.58 -26.12
CA GLN A 278 11.20 -8.50 -26.82
C GLN A 278 10.73 -7.39 -25.87
N LEU A 279 10.22 -7.75 -24.70
CA LEU A 279 9.79 -6.81 -23.68
C LEU A 279 10.97 -6.03 -23.08
N LEU A 280 12.09 -6.71 -22.79
CA LEU A 280 13.30 -6.08 -22.27
C LEU A 280 14.03 -5.16 -23.24
N THR A 281 13.79 -5.31 -24.54
CA THR A 281 14.40 -4.48 -25.59
C THR A 281 13.42 -3.51 -26.23
N ALA A 282 12.20 -3.40 -25.71
CA ALA A 282 11.19 -2.51 -26.25
C ALA A 282 11.57 -1.03 -25.99
N PRO A 283 11.51 -0.15 -27.00
CA PRO A 283 11.85 1.26 -26.83
C PRO A 283 10.89 1.93 -25.86
N GLY A 284 11.44 2.67 -24.87
CA GLY A 284 10.64 3.32 -23.81
C GLY A 284 10.07 2.37 -22.74
N TRP A 285 10.41 1.07 -22.80
CA TRP A 285 9.90 0.04 -21.89
C TRP A 285 11.00 -0.78 -21.23
N GLY A 286 12.02 -1.17 -21.99
CA GLY A 286 13.09 -2.08 -21.59
C GLY A 286 14.37 -1.40 -21.10
N PHE A 287 15.40 -2.20 -20.80
CA PHE A 287 16.73 -1.66 -20.47
C PHE A 287 17.23 -0.76 -21.60
N PRO A 288 17.95 0.34 -21.29
CA PRO A 288 18.45 1.29 -22.27
C PRO A 288 19.67 0.74 -23.02
N PHE A 289 19.55 -0.46 -23.61
CA PHE A 289 20.55 -0.99 -24.53
C PHE A 289 20.27 -0.44 -25.93
N GLY A 290 21.29 0.22 -26.50
CA GLY A 290 21.23 0.76 -27.85
C GLY A 290 21.33 -0.34 -28.91
N LEU A 291 20.31 -1.19 -29.02
CA LEU A 291 20.21 -2.19 -30.08
C LEU A 291 19.86 -1.50 -31.40
N SER A 292 20.58 -1.86 -32.46
CA SER A 292 20.29 -1.41 -33.82
C SER A 292 19.00 -2.05 -34.36
N LEU A 293 18.44 -1.46 -35.42
CA LEU A 293 17.23 -2.01 -36.06
C LEU A 293 17.46 -3.40 -36.64
N ASP A 294 18.66 -3.69 -37.14
CA ASP A 294 19.03 -5.00 -37.67
C ASP A 294 19.13 -6.06 -36.56
N GLU A 295 19.71 -5.71 -35.41
CA GLU A 295 19.76 -6.58 -34.23
C GLU A 295 18.37 -6.87 -33.66
N LEU A 296 17.48 -5.89 -33.65
CA LEU A 296 16.07 -6.10 -33.27
C LEU A 296 15.32 -6.98 -34.29
N ARG A 297 15.67 -6.86 -35.58
CA ARG A 297 15.11 -7.70 -36.64
C ARG A 297 15.51 -9.17 -36.47
N LEU A 298 16.74 -9.45 -36.05
CA LEU A 298 17.20 -10.82 -35.76
C LEU A 298 16.36 -11.49 -34.67
N LEU A 299 16.05 -10.76 -33.59
CA LEU A 299 15.15 -11.26 -32.55
C LEU A 299 13.75 -11.54 -33.11
N ARG A 300 13.21 -10.65 -33.96
CA ARG A 300 11.88 -10.83 -34.58
C ARG A 300 11.83 -12.07 -35.48
N LEU A 301 12.90 -12.35 -36.22
CA LEU A 301 13.01 -13.50 -37.12
C LEU A 301 13.41 -14.81 -36.42
N ALA A 302 13.84 -14.75 -35.16
CA ALA A 302 14.29 -15.91 -34.42
C ALA A 302 13.20 -16.99 -34.27
N PRO A 303 13.56 -18.29 -34.34
CA PRO A 303 12.67 -19.40 -34.01
C PRO A 303 12.32 -19.38 -32.51
N PRO A 304 11.31 -20.17 -32.07
CA PRO A 304 11.01 -20.31 -30.65
C PRO A 304 12.14 -21.05 -29.93
N LEU A 305 13.05 -20.31 -29.31
CA LEU A 305 14.15 -20.81 -28.48
C LEU A 305 13.77 -20.72 -26.99
N LYS A 306 14.33 -21.62 -26.18
CA LYS A 306 14.12 -21.65 -24.72
C LYS A 306 15.45 -21.59 -23.97
N GLY A 307 15.54 -20.62 -23.06
CA GLY A 307 16.70 -20.44 -22.18
C GLY A 307 17.84 -19.62 -22.80
N LEU A 308 18.59 -18.93 -21.94
CA LEU A 308 19.72 -18.07 -22.36
C LEU A 308 20.79 -18.77 -23.19
N PRO A 309 21.17 -20.05 -22.95
CA PRO A 309 22.20 -20.70 -23.76
C PRO A 309 21.84 -20.81 -25.24
N GLN A 310 20.56 -21.08 -25.55
CA GLN A 310 20.08 -21.15 -26.93
C GLN A 310 19.96 -19.76 -27.56
N TRP A 311 19.54 -18.76 -26.79
CA TRP A 311 19.53 -17.37 -27.25
C TRP A 311 20.94 -16.85 -27.53
N ARG A 312 21.93 -17.24 -26.73
CA ARG A 312 23.33 -16.87 -26.92
C ARG A 312 23.94 -17.48 -28.17
N SER A 313 23.61 -18.74 -28.49
CA SER A 313 24.09 -19.35 -29.73
C SER A 313 23.47 -18.72 -31.00
N TYR A 314 22.24 -18.19 -30.90
CA TYR A 314 21.54 -17.56 -32.02
C TYR A 314 21.87 -16.06 -32.18
N LEU A 315 21.75 -15.27 -31.10
CA LEU A 315 21.91 -13.81 -31.12
C LEU A 315 23.30 -13.33 -30.74
N GLY A 316 24.09 -14.12 -29.99
CA GLY A 316 25.41 -13.72 -29.46
C GLY A 316 26.51 -13.53 -30.49
N LYS A 317 26.21 -13.66 -31.80
CA LYS A 317 27.11 -13.25 -32.88
C LYS A 317 27.20 -11.72 -33.01
N GLU A 318 26.14 -11.03 -32.59
CA GLU A 318 26.11 -9.57 -32.56
C GLU A 318 26.60 -9.05 -31.19
N LYS A 319 27.48 -8.04 -31.22
CA LYS A 319 28.19 -7.56 -30.03
C LYS A 319 27.24 -7.02 -28.95
N ALA A 320 26.17 -6.31 -29.33
CA ALA A 320 25.23 -5.77 -28.38
C ALA A 320 24.38 -6.87 -27.71
N TRP A 321 24.02 -7.91 -28.47
CA TRP A 321 23.28 -9.06 -27.96
C TRP A 321 24.12 -9.92 -27.01
N ASP A 322 25.40 -10.17 -27.32
CA ASP A 322 26.28 -10.91 -26.39
C ASP A 322 26.46 -10.16 -25.06
N THR A 323 26.61 -8.82 -25.12
CA THR A 323 26.70 -7.98 -23.93
C THR A 323 25.43 -8.07 -23.08
N LEU A 324 24.26 -7.96 -23.70
CA LEU A 324 22.96 -8.03 -23.02
C LEU A 324 22.77 -9.42 -22.38
N LEU A 325 23.02 -10.50 -23.13
CA LEU A 325 22.86 -11.86 -22.63
C LEU A 325 23.85 -12.20 -21.52
N GLN A 326 25.06 -11.63 -21.54
CA GLN A 326 26.01 -11.74 -20.45
C GLN A 326 25.48 -11.07 -19.18
N ILE A 327 24.97 -9.84 -19.29
CA ILE A 327 24.35 -9.13 -18.16
C ILE A 327 23.17 -9.91 -17.59
N LEU A 328 22.30 -10.47 -18.44
CA LEU A 328 21.19 -11.32 -18.00
C LEU A 328 21.68 -12.57 -17.27
N THR A 329 22.76 -13.20 -17.75
CA THR A 329 23.35 -14.37 -17.11
C THR A 329 23.92 -14.03 -15.74
N ASP A 330 24.66 -12.93 -15.64
CA ASP A 330 25.29 -12.47 -14.38
C ASP A 330 24.23 -12.04 -13.36
N LEU A 331 23.14 -11.42 -13.82
CA LEU A 331 22.00 -11.06 -12.97
C LEU A 331 21.21 -12.29 -12.54
N GLY A 332 20.89 -13.22 -13.44
CA GLY A 332 20.16 -14.45 -13.13
C GLY A 332 20.85 -15.28 -12.06
N GLN A 333 22.18 -15.44 -12.15
CA GLN A 333 22.98 -16.10 -11.12
C GLN A 333 22.84 -15.47 -9.73
N LYS A 334 22.66 -14.14 -9.67
CA LYS A 334 22.46 -13.39 -8.43
C LYS A 334 21.00 -13.34 -7.97
N ILE A 335 20.00 -13.53 -8.84
CA ILE A 335 18.55 -13.35 -8.56
C ILE A 335 17.84 -14.64 -8.09
N VAL A 336 18.39 -15.82 -8.36
CA VAL A 336 17.71 -17.09 -8.00
C VAL A 336 18.28 -17.76 -6.77
N THR A 337 19.56 -17.52 -6.46
CA THR A 337 20.32 -18.37 -5.54
C THR A 337 20.47 -17.81 -4.13
N GLN A 338 19.98 -16.60 -3.85
CA GLN A 338 20.22 -15.96 -2.56
C GLN A 338 18.99 -16.02 -1.64
N PRO A 339 19.18 -16.25 -0.33
CA PRO A 339 18.15 -16.01 0.67
C PRO A 339 17.63 -14.57 0.62
N VAL A 340 16.34 -14.35 0.91
CA VAL A 340 15.70 -13.01 0.95
C VAL A 340 16.46 -12.01 1.84
N LYS A 341 17.08 -12.49 2.91
CA LYS A 341 17.94 -11.69 3.80
C LYS A 341 19.16 -11.11 3.09
N ASP A 342 19.77 -11.87 2.18
CA ASP A 342 20.96 -11.45 1.45
C ASP A 342 20.59 -10.50 0.30
N TYR A 343 19.38 -10.62 -0.28
CA TYR A 343 18.83 -9.62 -1.19
C TYR A 343 18.64 -8.25 -0.53
N ALA A 344 18.13 -8.23 0.70
CA ALA A 344 17.91 -6.98 1.43
C ALA A 344 19.24 -6.24 1.71
N LEU A 345 20.31 -6.99 2.01
CA LEU A 345 21.66 -6.45 2.19
C LEU A 345 22.25 -5.96 0.86
N TRP A 346 22.13 -6.76 -0.21
CA TRP A 346 22.62 -6.40 -1.53
C TRP A 346 21.94 -5.15 -2.12
N LEU A 347 20.63 -4.99 -1.91
CA LEU A 347 19.90 -3.78 -2.28
C LEU A 347 20.30 -2.57 -1.44
N GLY A 348 20.63 -2.78 -0.15
CA GLY A 348 21.14 -1.75 0.74
C GLY A 348 22.51 -1.20 0.32
N ASP A 349 23.38 -2.05 -0.23
CA ASP A 349 24.70 -1.64 -0.74
C ASP A 349 24.65 -0.89 -2.08
N LEU A 350 23.52 -0.91 -2.78
CA LEU A 350 23.30 -0.23 -4.06
C LEU A 350 22.71 1.18 -3.91
N LEU A 351 22.22 1.54 -2.73
CA LEU A 351 21.68 2.86 -2.37
C LEU A 351 22.72 3.66 -1.57
#